data_AF-A0A821Y8I4-F1
#
_entry.id   AF-A0A821Y8I4-F1
#
_cell.length_a   1.000
_cell.length_b   1.000
_cell.length_c   1.000
_cell.angle_alpha   90.00
_cell.angle_beta   90.00
_cell.angle_gamma   90.00
#
_symmetry.space_group_name_H-M   'P 1'
#
loop_
_entity.id
_entity.type
_entity.pdbx_description
1 polymer ?
#
loop_
_entity_poly.entity_id
_entity_poly.type
_entity_poly.pdbx_seq_one_letter_code
_entity_poly.pdbx_strand_id
1 'polypeptide(L)'
;KISGWNSWNHFGCNINEKLIQQTADTIVATGLAAAGYQYVNMDDCWQVSRDSQGTIQADPNAFPSGIPALVDYVHSRKLKYGLYS
;
A
#
# COMPACT_ATOMS: atom_id res chain seq x y z
N LYS A 1 10.46 -14.10 10.69
CA LYS A 1 9.92 -14.42 9.36
C LYS A 1 9.41 -13.13 8.73
N ILE A 2 9.75 -12.84 7.47
CA ILE A 2 9.18 -11.74 6.70
C ILE A 2 8.07 -12.34 5.86
N SER A 3 6.83 -11.90 6.05
CA SER A 3 5.65 -12.37 5.31
C SER A 3 4.63 -11.24 5.19
N GLY A 4 3.88 -11.24 4.10
CA GLY A 4 2.92 -10.18 3.80
C GLY A 4 2.15 -10.44 2.53
N TRP A 5 1.43 -9.41 2.12
CA TRP A 5 0.66 -9.36 0.89
C TRP A 5 1.31 -8.39 -0.10
N ASN A 6 1.14 -8.63 -1.39
CA ASN A 6 1.57 -7.77 -2.48
C ASN A 6 0.42 -7.62 -3.49
N SER A 7 0.22 -6.41 -4.03
CA SER A 7 -0.89 -6.09 -4.93
C SER A 7 -0.81 -6.75 -6.32
N TRP A 8 0.38 -7.06 -6.81
CA TRP A 8 0.64 -7.33 -8.22
C TRP A 8 -0.14 -8.53 -8.79
N ASN A 9 -0.01 -9.69 -8.14
CA ASN A 9 -0.50 -10.97 -8.70
C ASN A 9 -2.01 -10.99 -9.00
N HIS A 10 -2.79 -10.12 -8.37
CA HIS A 10 -4.23 -10.04 -8.58
C HIS A 10 -4.68 -8.73 -9.22
N PHE A 11 -4.08 -7.61 -8.84
CA PHE A 11 -4.59 -6.28 -9.21
C PHE A 11 -3.81 -5.61 -10.35
N GLY A 12 -2.55 -5.98 -10.61
CA GLY A 12 -1.69 -5.26 -11.55
C GLY A 12 -1.72 -3.74 -11.26
N CYS A 13 -1.93 -2.93 -12.31
CA CYS A 13 -2.07 -1.47 -12.18
C CYS A 13 -3.43 -0.99 -11.64
N ASN A 14 -4.41 -1.87 -11.41
CA ASN A 14 -5.73 -1.47 -10.91
C ASN A 14 -5.72 -1.33 -9.38
N ILE A 15 -4.91 -0.38 -8.89
CA ILE A 15 -4.71 -0.10 -7.47
C ILE A 15 -5.13 1.33 -7.13
N ASN A 16 -5.65 1.53 -5.92
CA ASN A 16 -5.95 2.84 -5.37
C ASN A 16 -5.91 2.80 -3.84
N GLU A 17 -5.95 3.97 -3.21
CA GLU A 17 -5.89 4.14 -1.75
C GLU A 17 -6.90 3.26 -1.01
N LYS A 18 -8.15 3.25 -1.47
CA LYS A 18 -9.23 2.47 -0.85
C LYS A 18 -8.93 0.98 -0.86
N LEU A 19 -8.44 0.45 -1.98
CA LEU A 19 -8.09 -0.97 -2.10
C LEU A 19 -7.02 -1.36 -1.07
N ILE A 20 -5.98 -0.54 -0.94
CA ILE A 20 -4.87 -0.81 -0.01
C ILE A 20 -5.35 -0.74 1.44
N GLN A 21 -6.17 0.27 1.79
CA GLN A 21 -6.81 0.37 3.11
C GLN A 21 -7.68 -0.86 3.43
N GLN A 22 -8.55 -1.26 2.50
CA GLN A 22 -9.42 -2.43 2.68
C GLN A 22 -8.63 -3.73 2.81
N THR A 23 -7.51 -3.85 2.10
CA THR A 23 -6.62 -5.00 2.20
C THR A 23 -5.98 -5.07 3.58
N ALA A 24 -5.47 -3.93 4.10
CA ALA A 24 -4.92 -3.85 5.44
C ALA A 24 -5.94 -4.24 6.52
N ASP A 25 -7.16 -3.71 6.42
CA ASP A 25 -8.26 -4.07 7.34
C ASP A 25 -8.60 -5.57 7.24
N THR A 26 -8.62 -6.13 6.03
CA THR A 26 -8.92 -7.56 5.81
C THR A 26 -7.85 -8.46 6.42
N ILE A 27 -6.56 -8.12 6.27
CA ILE A 27 -5.46 -8.89 6.88
C ILE A 27 -5.61 -8.96 8.40
N VAL A 28 -6.05 -7.88 9.03
CA VAL A 28 -6.31 -7.85 10.49
C VAL A 28 -7.57 -8.63 10.82
N ALA A 29 -8.70 -8.34 10.16
CA ALA A 29 -10.01 -8.93 10.46
C ALA A 29 -10.06 -10.45 10.27
N THR A 30 -9.29 -10.98 9.32
CA THR A 30 -9.22 -12.43 9.04
C THR A 30 -8.22 -13.17 9.95
N GLY A 31 -7.47 -12.45 10.80
CA GLY A 31 -6.43 -13.04 11.65
C GLY A 31 -5.12 -13.35 10.92
N LEU A 32 -4.97 -13.00 9.64
CA LEU A 32 -3.71 -13.18 8.90
C LEU A 32 -2.56 -12.40 9.54
N ALA A 33 -2.84 -11.21 10.10
CA ALA A 33 -1.86 -10.46 10.88
C ALA A 33 -1.31 -11.29 12.05
N ALA A 34 -2.19 -11.97 12.81
CA ALA A 34 -1.81 -12.85 13.92
C ALA A 34 -1.08 -14.11 13.44
N ALA A 35 -1.36 -14.57 12.22
CA ALA A 35 -0.63 -15.66 11.56
C ALA A 35 0.74 -15.23 10.99
N GLY A 36 1.12 -13.95 11.12
CA GLY A 36 2.44 -13.44 10.75
C GLY A 36 2.52 -12.69 9.42
N TYR A 37 1.40 -12.41 8.75
CA TYR A 37 1.36 -11.52 7.59
C TYR A 37 1.41 -10.06 8.05
N GLN A 38 2.61 -9.49 8.06
CA GLN A 38 2.86 -8.19 8.66
C GLN A 38 3.03 -7.06 7.64
N TYR A 39 3.30 -7.37 6.38
CA TYR A 39 3.58 -6.37 5.35
C TYR A 39 2.42 -6.23 4.37
N VAL A 40 2.08 -4.98 4.02
CA VAL A 40 1.21 -4.60 2.91
C VAL A 40 2.10 -3.91 1.88
N ASN A 41 2.41 -4.61 0.79
CA ASN A 41 3.29 -4.09 -0.26
C ASN A 41 2.47 -3.59 -1.44
N MET A 42 2.56 -2.29 -1.70
CA MET A 42 2.01 -1.69 -2.91
C MET A 42 3.05 -1.76 -4.02
N ASP A 43 2.71 -2.51 -5.06
CA ASP A 43 3.56 -2.73 -6.23
C ASP A 43 3.42 -1.59 -7.25
N ASP A 44 3.79 -1.83 -8.51
CA ASP A 44 3.90 -0.81 -9.56
C ASP A 44 2.60 -0.02 -9.85
N CYS A 45 2.73 1.03 -10.68
CA CYS A 45 1.66 1.89 -11.19
C CYS A 45 1.07 2.90 -10.19
N TRP A 46 1.71 3.12 -9.04
CA TRP A 46 1.31 4.18 -8.09
C TRP A 46 1.86 5.58 -8.44
N GLN A 47 2.89 5.62 -9.27
CA GLN A 47 3.71 6.79 -9.59
C GLN A 47 3.26 7.35 -10.95
N VAL A 48 3.22 8.67 -11.10
CA VAL A 48 2.81 9.29 -12.39
C VAL A 48 3.85 10.23 -12.98
N SER A 49 4.71 10.83 -12.14
CA SER A 49 5.70 11.80 -12.60
C SER A 49 6.78 12.05 -11.54
N ARG A 50 7.69 12.97 -11.84
CA ARG A 50 8.61 13.58 -10.89
C ARG A 50 8.45 15.10 -10.93
N ASP A 51 8.58 15.77 -9.78
CA ASP A 51 8.61 17.23 -9.72
C ASP A 51 9.96 17.80 -10.20
N SER A 52 10.13 19.13 -10.15
CA SER A 52 11.35 19.80 -10.59
C SER A 52 12.58 19.48 -9.73
N GLN A 53 12.38 18.88 -8.55
CA GLN A 53 13.42 18.40 -7.65
C GLN A 53 13.70 16.90 -7.83
N GLY A 54 12.97 16.23 -8.73
CA GLY A 54 13.11 14.79 -9.01
C GLY A 54 12.32 13.89 -8.04
N THR A 55 11.49 14.45 -7.17
CA THR A 55 10.65 13.70 -6.22
C THR A 55 9.53 12.99 -6.96
N ILE A 56 9.37 11.68 -6.72
CA ILE A 56 8.28 10.88 -7.30
C ILE A 56 6.93 11.40 -6.80
N GLN A 57 6.01 11.61 -7.73
CA GLN A 57 4.63 12.01 -7.47
C GLN A 57 3.72 10.79 -7.64
N ALA A 58 2.89 10.53 -6.63
CA ALA A 58 1.84 9.52 -6.71
C ALA A 58 0.68 10.02 -7.57
N ASP A 59 -0.10 9.10 -8.17
CA ASP A 59 -1.33 9.46 -8.87
C ASP A 59 -2.32 10.11 -7.88
N PRO A 60 -2.65 11.41 -8.03
CA PRO A 60 -3.54 12.11 -7.10
C PRO A 60 -5.00 11.66 -7.21
N ASN A 61 -5.39 11.01 -8.30
CA ASN A 61 -6.75 10.47 -8.45
C ASN A 61 -6.88 9.11 -7.74
N ALA A 62 -5.85 8.27 -7.84
CA ALA A 62 -5.84 6.97 -7.18
C ALA A 62 -5.49 7.08 -5.68
N PHE A 63 -4.67 8.06 -5.31
CA PHE A 63 -4.19 8.29 -3.94
C PHE A 63 -4.44 9.74 -3.48
N PRO A 64 -5.72 10.14 -3.33
CA PRO A 64 -6.09 11.53 -3.06
C PRO A 64 -5.60 12.06 -1.70
N SER A 65 -5.36 11.19 -0.72
CA SER A 65 -4.78 11.58 0.58
C SER A 65 -3.25 11.58 0.56
N GLY A 66 -2.63 11.09 -0.52
CA GLY A 66 -1.20 10.90 -0.67
C GLY A 66 -0.67 9.65 0.05
N ILE A 67 0.52 9.19 -0.39
CA ILE A 67 1.17 7.99 0.16
C ILE A 67 1.49 8.11 1.66
N PRO A 68 1.93 9.26 2.22
CA PRO A 68 2.17 9.37 3.66
C PRO A 68 0.94 9.04 4.51
N ALA A 69 -0.24 9.55 4.14
CA ALA A 69 -1.48 9.27 4.87
C ALA A 69 -1.87 7.78 4.77
N LEU A 70 -1.64 7.16 3.61
CA LEU A 70 -1.88 5.72 3.42
C LEU A 70 -0.93 4.86 4.27
N VAL A 71 0.34 5.26 4.38
CA VAL A 71 1.34 4.61 5.24
C VAL A 71 0.92 4.70 6.71
N ASP A 72 0.52 5.89 7.18
CA ASP A 72 0.04 6.09 8.55
C ASP A 72 -1.20 5.23 8.86
N TYR A 73 -2.12 5.12 7.90
CA TYR A 73 -3.28 4.25 8.02
C TYR A 73 -2.88 2.79 8.22
N VAL A 74 -1.94 2.27 7.40
CA VAL A 74 -1.46 0.88 7.51
C VAL A 74 -0.73 0.66 8.84
N HIS A 75 0.08 1.62 9.29
CA HIS A 75 0.74 1.55 10.59
C HIS A 75 -0.25 1.55 11.77
N SER A 76 -1.37 2.27 11.66
CA SER A 76 -2.39 2.27 12.72
C SER A 76 -3.06 0.90 12.92
N ARG A 77 -2.95 -0.01 11.94
CA ARG A 77 -3.38 -1.42 12.03
C ARG A 77 -2.28 -2.35 12.58
N LYS A 78 -1.15 -1.79 13.02
CA LYS A 78 0.06 -2.53 13.45
C LYS A 78 0.67 -3.38 12.33
N LEU A 79 0.40 -3.03 11.08
CA LEU A 79 1.04 -3.60 9.89
C LEU A 79 2.21 -2.71 9.46
N LYS A 80 3.04 -3.21 8.56
CA LYS A 80 4.17 -2.52 7.93
C LYS A 80 3.85 -2.25 6.46
N TYR A 81 4.36 -1.15 5.93
CA TYR A 81 4.14 -0.76 4.55
C TYR A 81 5.38 -1.03 3.69
N GLY A 82 5.19 -1.55 2.49
CA GLY A 82 6.22 -1.68 1.46
C GLY A 82 5.81 -0.94 0.18
N LEU A 83 6.79 -0.37 -0.51
CA LEU A 83 6.57 0.44 -1.71
C LEU A 83 7.59 0.05 -2.79
N TYR A 84 7.12 -0.04 -4.03
CA TYR A 84 7.93 -0.37 -5.21
C TYR A 84 8.51 0.87 -5.91
N SER A 85 9.72 0.75 -6.47
CA SER A 85 10.35 1.69 -7.41
C SER A 85 11.30 0.95 -8.35
#